data_AF-A0AAN7ERM1-F1
#
_entry.id   AF-A0AAN7ERM1-F1
#
_cell.length_a   1.000
_cell.length_b   1.000
_cell.length_c   1.000
_cell.angle_alpha   90.00
_cell.angle_beta   90.00
_cell.angle_gamma   90.00
#
_symmetry.space_group_name_H-M   'P 1'
#
loop_
_entity.id
_entity.type
_entity.pdbx_description
1 polymer ?
#
loop_
_entity_poly.entity_id
_entity_poly.type
_entity_poly.pdbx_seq_one_letter_code
_entity_poly.pdbx_strand_id
1 'polypeptide(L)'
;MFLTNCTRPNIAYNVGRLIRCTYNPSIEHWDAISRLLRYLKSTFDYGLSYCGYPAILEGYCDANWISDIDEVKPTSGYVFTLAGGAVSWKSSKQTCIARSTMEFELVALKKAGSEAEWFRSLLIDIPLYTNSIASICIHCDCQAAIACANNKIYHGKSRHIP
;
A
#
# COMPACT_ATOMS: atom_id res chain seq x y z
N MET A 1 -6.32 7.66 -14.59
CA MET A 1 -6.13 7.27 -13.17
C MET A 1 -7.33 6.54 -12.54
N PHE A 2 -8.52 6.52 -13.14
CA PHE A 2 -9.70 5.88 -12.51
C PHE A 2 -9.51 4.38 -12.20
N LEU A 3 -9.09 3.57 -13.18
CA LEU A 3 -8.94 2.12 -13.00
C LEU A 3 -8.04 1.78 -11.79
N THR A 4 -6.88 2.45 -11.68
CA THR A 4 -5.93 2.18 -10.59
C THR A 4 -6.40 2.65 -9.22
N ASN A 5 -7.31 3.61 -9.13
CA ASN A 5 -7.74 4.19 -7.85
C ASN A 5 -9.09 3.66 -7.38
N CYS A 6 -9.90 3.09 -8.27
CA CYS A 6 -11.29 2.74 -7.97
C CYS A 6 -11.61 1.26 -8.16
N THR A 7 -10.98 0.56 -9.12
CA THR A 7 -11.44 -0.78 -9.50
C THR A 7 -10.34 -1.84 -9.56
N ARG A 8 -9.08 -1.45 -9.76
CA ARG A 8 -7.96 -2.37 -10.01
C ARG A 8 -6.78 -2.06 -9.09
N PRO A 9 -6.80 -2.51 -7.82
CA PRO A 9 -5.65 -2.37 -6.92
C PRO A 9 -4.38 -3.01 -7.48
N ASN A 10 -4.54 -4.13 -8.18
CA ASN A 10 -3.45 -4.97 -8.66
C ASN A 10 -2.56 -4.31 -9.74
N ILE A 11 -2.97 -3.19 -10.33
CA ILE A 11 -2.17 -2.44 -11.31
C ILE A 11 -1.48 -1.21 -10.71
N ALA A 12 -1.78 -0.85 -9.46
CA ALA A 12 -1.37 0.42 -8.86
C ALA A 12 0.15 0.62 -8.85
N TYR A 13 0.89 -0.44 -8.56
CA TYR A 13 2.35 -0.43 -8.60
C TYR A 13 2.89 -0.19 -10.01
N ASN A 14 2.44 -0.96 -11.00
CA ASN A 14 2.90 -0.87 -12.39
C ASN A 14 2.58 0.50 -13.00
N VAL A 15 1.34 0.98 -12.79
CA VAL A 15 0.92 2.32 -13.22
C VAL A 15 1.77 3.39 -12.55
N GLY A 16 1.98 3.27 -11.23
CA GLY A 16 2.78 4.22 -10.45
C GLY A 16 4.25 4.28 -10.88
N ARG A 17 4.82 3.19 -11.44
CA ARG A 17 6.15 3.20 -12.08
C ARG A 17 6.12 3.89 -13.44
N LEU A 18 5.22 3.47 -14.32
CA LEU A 18 5.13 3.99 -15.68
C LEU A 18 4.90 5.50 -15.74
N ILE A 19 4.12 6.05 -14.80
CA ILE A 19 3.88 7.50 -14.71
C ILE A 19 5.18 8.29 -14.47
N ARG A 20 6.20 7.71 -13.83
CA ARG A 20 7.48 8.40 -13.59
C ARG A 20 8.30 8.58 -14.86
N CYS A 21 8.06 7.74 -15.86
CA CYS A 21 8.82 7.71 -17.10
C CYS A 21 8.15 8.49 -18.24
N THR A 22 7.08 9.24 -17.97
CA THR A 22 6.32 9.95 -19.01
C THR A 22 7.11 11.07 -19.68
N TYR A 23 8.11 11.63 -18.99
CA TYR A 23 8.95 12.69 -19.53
C TYR A 23 9.92 12.19 -20.62
N ASN A 24 10.44 10.96 -20.47
CA ASN A 24 11.38 10.36 -21.42
C ASN A 24 11.21 8.83 -21.47
N PRO A 25 10.19 8.31 -22.17
CA PRO A 25 9.93 6.89 -22.25
C PRO A 25 10.94 6.16 -23.16
N SER A 26 11.47 5.02 -22.72
CA SER A 26 12.32 4.12 -23.50
C SER A 26 11.47 3.02 -24.14
N ILE A 27 12.07 2.21 -25.02
CA ILE A 27 11.42 1.03 -25.61
C ILE A 27 10.88 0.07 -24.54
N GLU A 28 11.61 -0.10 -23.45
CA GLU A 28 11.22 -0.96 -22.32
C GLU A 28 9.96 -0.42 -21.62
N HIS A 29 9.85 0.90 -21.48
CA HIS A 29 8.65 1.54 -20.94
C HIS A 29 7.44 1.31 -21.87
N TRP A 30 7.62 1.36 -23.19
CA TRP A 30 6.56 1.06 -24.17
C TRP A 30 6.11 -0.40 -24.12
N ASP A 31 7.04 -1.34 -23.94
CA ASP A 31 6.72 -2.75 -23.78
C ASP A 31 5.97 -3.02 -22.48
N ALA A 32 6.36 -2.35 -21.38
CA ALA A 32 5.67 -2.43 -20.10
C ALA A 32 4.24 -1.86 -20.18
N ILE A 33 4.03 -0.72 -20.86
CA ILE A 33 2.70 -0.17 -21.15
C ILE A 33 1.87 -1.18 -21.96
N SER A 34 2.45 -1.74 -23.03
CA SER A 34 1.77 -2.71 -23.89
C SER A 34 1.37 -3.96 -23.12
N ARG A 35 2.23 -4.45 -22.22
CA ARG A 35 1.93 -5.58 -21.33
C ARG A 35 0.81 -5.26 -20.36
N LEU A 36 0.79 -4.06 -19.77
CA LEU A 36 -0.27 -3.60 -18.89
C LEU A 36 -1.62 -3.53 -19.63
N LEU A 37 -1.65 -2.97 -20.84
CA LEU A 37 -2.86 -2.89 -21.66
C LEU A 37 -3.36 -4.27 -22.09
N ARG A 38 -2.47 -5.19 -22.47
CA ARG A 38 -2.84 -6.59 -22.75
C ARG A 38 -3.44 -7.29 -21.54
N TYR A 39 -2.84 -7.10 -20.36
CA TYR A 39 -3.36 -7.64 -19.10
C TYR A 39 -4.78 -7.11 -18.79
N LEU A 40 -5.00 -5.80 -18.97
CA LEU A 40 -6.33 -5.20 -18.79
C LEU A 40 -7.34 -5.76 -19.79
N LYS A 41 -6.94 -5.94 -21.05
CA LYS A 41 -7.79 -6.54 -22.07
C LYS A 41 -8.14 -8.00 -21.75
N SER A 42 -7.19 -8.79 -21.24
CA SER A 42 -7.41 -10.20 -20.90
C SER A 42 -8.15 -10.42 -19.58
N THR A 43 -8.30 -9.38 -18.76
CA THR A 43 -8.97 -9.44 -17.45
C THR A 43 -10.06 -8.37 -17.34
N PHE A 44 -10.71 -8.05 -18.45
CA PHE A 44 -11.71 -6.98 -18.52
C PHE A 44 -12.93 -7.26 -17.63
N ASP A 45 -13.21 -8.54 -17.37
CA ASP A 45 -14.28 -9.10 -16.56
C ASP A 45 -13.93 -9.21 -15.07
N TYR A 46 -12.68 -8.93 -14.68
CA TYR A 46 -12.27 -9.00 -13.28
C TYR A 46 -12.74 -7.76 -12.51
N GLY A 47 -13.34 -8.00 -11.34
CA GLY A 47 -13.78 -6.97 -10.40
C GLY A 47 -13.47 -7.31 -8.95
N LEU A 48 -13.74 -6.36 -8.05
CA LEU A 48 -13.64 -6.56 -6.62
C LEU A 48 -14.87 -7.35 -6.13
N SER A 49 -14.64 -8.36 -5.31
CA SER A 49 -15.69 -9.20 -4.74
C SER A 49 -15.63 -9.13 -3.22
N TYR A 50 -16.78 -8.88 -2.58
CA TYR A 50 -16.93 -8.69 -1.14
C TYR A 50 -17.81 -9.81 -0.57
N CYS A 51 -17.33 -11.04 -0.61
CA CYS A 51 -18.10 -12.24 -0.22
C CYS A 51 -17.63 -12.88 1.10
N GLY A 52 -16.56 -12.36 1.72
CA GLY A 52 -16.00 -12.90 2.94
C GLY A 52 -16.87 -12.59 4.17
N TYR A 53 -17.08 -13.59 5.02
CA TYR A 53 -17.69 -13.43 6.33
C TYR A 53 -16.78 -14.06 7.40
N PRO A 54 -16.57 -13.43 8.57
CA PRO A 54 -17.06 -12.10 8.95
C PRO A 54 -16.41 -10.95 8.15
N ALA A 55 -17.13 -9.84 7.98
CA ALA A 55 -16.63 -8.64 7.29
C ALA A 55 -15.66 -7.85 8.20
N ILE A 56 -14.45 -8.38 8.36
CA ILE A 56 -13.37 -7.77 9.14
C ILE A 56 -12.55 -6.85 8.24
N LEU A 57 -12.21 -5.67 8.77
CA LEU A 57 -11.29 -4.75 8.12
C LEU A 57 -9.85 -5.10 8.51
N GLU A 58 -9.04 -5.47 7.52
CA GLU A 58 -7.64 -5.85 7.69
C GLU A 58 -6.75 -5.08 6.71
N GLY A 59 -5.60 -4.63 7.18
CA GLY A 59 -4.60 -3.92 6.39
C GLY A 59 -3.37 -4.78 6.14
N TYR A 60 -2.72 -4.56 5.01
CA TYR A 60 -1.43 -5.13 4.65
C TYR A 60 -0.54 -3.99 4.17
N CYS A 61 0.72 -3.97 4.60
CA CYS A 61 1.71 -3.03 4.11
C CYS A 61 2.96 -3.77 3.62
N ASP A 62 3.62 -3.17 2.64
CA ASP A 62 4.85 -3.68 2.05
C ASP A 62 5.69 -2.50 1.53
N ALA A 63 7.01 -2.65 1.56
CA ALA A 63 7.94 -1.69 1.01
C ALA A 63 9.02 -2.38 0.17
N ASN A 64 8.94 -2.19 -1.14
CA ASN A 64 9.92 -2.76 -2.05
C ASN A 64 11.01 -1.73 -2.43
N TRP A 65 12.27 -2.13 -2.25
CA TRP A 65 13.43 -1.46 -2.83
C TRP A 65 13.85 -2.21 -4.09
N ILE A 66 13.55 -1.64 -5.26
CA ILE A 66 14.10 -2.16 -6.52
C ILE A 66 15.46 -1.53 -6.76
N SER A 67 16.46 -2.38 -6.97
CA SER A 67 17.84 -2.04 -7.34
C SER A 67 17.95 -1.59 -8.80
N ASP A 68 17.01 -0.79 -9.29
CA ASP A 68 17.16 -0.12 -10.59
C ASP A 68 18.18 1.00 -10.41
N ILE A 69 19.12 1.13 -11.35
CA ILE A 69 20.28 2.02 -11.26
C ILE A 69 19.87 3.49 -11.02
N ASP A 70 18.64 3.85 -11.40
CA ASP A 70 18.10 5.21 -11.31
C ASP A 70 17.11 5.45 -10.14
N GLU A 71 16.67 4.42 -9.41
CA GLU A 71 15.68 4.57 -8.32
C GLU A 71 16.31 4.57 -6.92
N VAL A 72 16.71 5.74 -6.44
CA VAL A 72 17.30 5.94 -5.09
C VAL A 72 16.26 5.90 -3.95
N LYS A 73 14.96 5.72 -4.25
CA LYS A 73 13.91 5.70 -3.20
C LYS A 73 12.99 4.51 -3.42
N PRO A 74 12.67 3.76 -2.35
CA PRO A 74 11.79 2.60 -2.42
C PRO A 74 10.35 3.03 -2.77
N THR A 75 9.53 2.04 -3.10
CA THR A 75 8.09 2.21 -3.23
C THR A 75 7.39 1.53 -2.06
N SER A 76 6.58 2.27 -1.32
CA SER A 76 5.69 1.70 -0.29
C SER A 76 4.30 1.47 -0.86
N GLY A 77 3.68 0.39 -0.43
CA GLY A 77 2.28 0.12 -0.67
C GLY A 77 1.53 -0.29 0.58
N TYR A 78 0.21 -0.13 0.51
CA TYR A 78 -0.71 -0.78 1.42
C TYR A 78 -1.98 -1.18 0.69
N VAL A 79 -2.70 -2.16 1.24
CA VAL A 79 -4.06 -2.51 0.87
C VAL A 79 -4.85 -2.83 2.12
N PHE A 80 -6.04 -2.25 2.23
CA PHE A 80 -7.05 -2.58 3.22
C PHE A 80 -8.13 -3.40 2.55
N THR A 81 -8.53 -4.49 3.18
CA THR A 81 -9.58 -5.38 2.72
C THR A 81 -10.72 -5.44 3.72
N LEU A 82 -11.95 -5.55 3.22
CA LEU A 82 -13.17 -5.77 3.98
C LEU A 82 -13.93 -6.90 3.30
N ALA A 83 -14.39 -7.91 4.05
CA ALA A 83 -15.12 -9.04 3.48
C ALA A 83 -14.39 -9.70 2.28
N GLY A 84 -13.05 -9.77 2.34
CA GLY A 84 -12.19 -10.34 1.28
C GLY A 84 -11.96 -9.45 0.04
N GLY A 85 -12.62 -8.29 -0.06
CA GLY A 85 -12.43 -7.33 -1.15
C GLY A 85 -11.61 -6.11 -0.72
N ALA A 86 -10.79 -5.56 -1.62
CA ALA A 86 -10.01 -4.34 -1.33
C ALA A 86 -10.93 -3.11 -1.23
N VAL A 87 -10.75 -2.27 -0.21
CA VAL A 87 -11.53 -1.04 0.02
C VAL A 87 -10.70 0.24 -0.04
N SER A 88 -9.41 0.15 0.29
CA SER A 88 -8.45 1.24 0.10
C SER A 88 -7.09 0.65 -0.21
N TRP A 89 -6.33 1.28 -1.09
CA TRP A 89 -4.99 0.86 -1.42
C TRP A 89 -4.19 2.03 -1.96
N LYS A 90 -2.86 1.89 -1.88
CA LYS A 90 -1.95 2.88 -2.42
C LYS A 90 -0.64 2.22 -2.79
N SER A 91 -0.02 2.71 -3.85
CA SER A 91 1.38 2.45 -4.16
C SER A 91 2.06 3.78 -4.46
N SER A 92 3.10 4.12 -3.73
CA SER A 92 3.74 5.44 -3.83
C SER A 92 5.24 5.36 -3.53
N LYS A 93 6.02 6.12 -4.31
CA LYS A 93 7.45 6.34 -4.02
C LYS A 93 7.58 6.96 -2.63
N GLN A 94 8.53 6.50 -1.83
CA GLN A 94 8.84 7.15 -0.57
C GLN A 94 9.49 8.52 -0.82
N THR A 95 9.23 9.47 0.08
CA THR A 95 9.85 10.80 0.04
C THR A 95 11.25 10.77 0.64
N CYS A 96 11.49 9.86 1.57
CA CYS A 96 12.75 9.66 2.24
C CYS A 96 13.62 8.55 1.62
N ILE A 97 14.93 8.68 1.84
CA ILE A 97 15.90 7.60 1.58
C ILE A 97 16.10 6.91 2.92
N ALA A 98 15.42 5.79 3.11
CA ALA A 98 15.76 4.87 4.19
C ALA A 98 16.99 4.03 3.79
N ARG A 99 17.73 3.55 4.78
CA ARG A 99 19.03 2.89 4.61
C ARG A 99 19.00 1.41 4.97
N SER A 100 17.84 0.91 5.38
CA SER A 100 17.61 -0.50 5.65
C SER A 100 16.21 -0.93 5.26
N THR A 101 16.03 -2.22 4.98
CA THR A 101 14.72 -2.83 4.74
C THR A 101 13.74 -2.53 5.86
N MET A 102 14.20 -2.59 7.11
CA MET A 102 13.38 -2.25 8.28
C MET A 102 12.80 -0.84 8.18
N GLU A 103 13.62 0.15 7.80
CA GLU A 103 13.16 1.54 7.72
C GLU A 103 12.19 1.73 6.54
N PHE A 104 12.42 1.05 5.41
CA PHE A 104 11.47 1.06 4.29
C PHE A 104 10.10 0.55 4.71
N GLU A 105 10.09 -0.59 5.40
CA GLU A 105 8.88 -1.24 5.89
C GLU A 105 8.18 -0.42 6.96
N LEU A 106 8.94 0.22 7.84
CA LEU A 106 8.39 1.12 8.85
C LEU A 106 7.69 2.34 8.22
N VAL A 107 8.19 2.86 7.10
CA VAL A 107 7.52 3.94 6.34
C VAL A 107 6.23 3.44 5.69
N ALA A 108 6.21 2.22 5.14
CA ALA A 108 4.97 1.62 4.63
C ALA A 108 3.95 1.38 5.74
N LEU A 109 4.39 0.83 6.87
CA LEU A 109 3.58 0.59 8.06
C LEU A 109 3.01 1.90 8.63
N LYS A 110 3.80 2.98 8.67
CA LYS A 110 3.34 4.30 9.09
C LYS A 110 2.23 4.84 8.16
N LYS A 111 2.40 4.69 6.83
CA LYS A 111 1.37 5.10 5.86
C LYS A 111 0.08 4.29 6.04
N ALA A 112 0.19 2.98 6.23
CA ALA A 112 -0.96 2.12 6.51
C ALA A 112 -1.62 2.49 7.84
N GLY A 113 -0.84 2.81 8.88
CA GLY A 113 -1.33 3.27 10.18
C GLY A 113 -2.21 4.51 10.08
N SER A 114 -1.77 5.54 9.34
CA SER A 114 -2.58 6.74 9.11
C SER A 114 -3.89 6.46 8.37
N GLU A 115 -3.88 5.52 7.40
CA GLU A 115 -5.10 5.09 6.72
C GLU A 115 -6.04 4.32 7.66
N ALA A 116 -5.49 3.45 8.53
CA ALA A 116 -6.27 2.74 9.53
C ALA A 116 -6.89 3.68 10.56
N GLU A 117 -6.18 4.73 10.99
CA GLU A 117 -6.73 5.79 11.83
C GLU A 117 -7.91 6.49 11.16
N TRP A 118 -7.79 6.81 9.86
CA TRP A 118 -8.88 7.37 9.08
C TRP A 118 -10.08 6.41 9.02
N PHE A 119 -9.87 5.13 8.76
CA PHE A 119 -10.94 4.12 8.79
C PHE A 119 -11.60 4.02 10.15
N ARG A 120 -10.81 4.07 11.23
CA ARG A 120 -11.35 4.03 12.60
C ARG A 120 -12.28 5.22 12.85
N SER A 121 -11.87 6.43 12.45
CA SER A 121 -12.73 7.61 12.54
C SER A 121 -14.00 7.45 11.70
N LEU A 122 -13.87 6.98 10.45
CA LEU A 122 -15.02 6.76 9.57
C LEU A 122 -16.02 5.74 10.13
N LEU A 123 -15.53 4.61 10.67
CA LEU A 123 -16.37 3.53 11.17
C LEU A 123 -17.11 3.91 12.46
N ILE A 124 -16.58 4.82 13.26
CA ILE A 124 -17.27 5.37 14.45
C ILE A 124 -18.55 6.09 14.03
N ASP A 125 -18.55 6.76 12.88
CA ASP A 125 -19.69 7.53 12.38
C ASP A 125 -20.76 6.65 11.70
N ILE A 126 -20.50 5.36 11.48
CA ILE A 126 -21.43 4.43 10.80
C ILE A 126 -22.23 3.62 11.85
N PRO A 127 -23.55 3.83 11.99
CA PRO A 127 -24.39 3.19 13.02
C PRO A 127 -24.38 1.66 13.03
N LEU A 128 -24.02 1.02 11.92
CA LEU A 128 -23.95 -0.43 11.78
C LEU A 128 -22.67 -1.04 12.40
N TYR A 129 -21.65 -0.23 12.66
CA TYR A 129 -20.34 -0.66 13.16
C TYR A 129 -20.01 -0.16 14.58
N THR A 130 -20.92 0.60 15.21
CA THR A 130 -20.70 1.28 16.51
C THR A 130 -20.42 0.34 17.68
N ASN A 131 -20.78 -0.95 17.57
CA ASN A 131 -20.67 -1.92 18.67
C ASN A 131 -19.38 -2.77 18.62
N SER A 132 -18.52 -2.57 17.63
CA SER A 132 -17.23 -3.27 17.54
C SER A 132 -16.17 -2.31 17.02
N ILE A 133 -15.64 -1.46 17.90
CA ILE A 133 -14.42 -0.70 17.63
C ILE A 133 -13.25 -1.70 17.71
N ALA A 134 -13.20 -2.61 16.75
CA ALA A 134 -12.12 -3.56 16.62
C ALA A 134 -10.85 -2.79 16.24
N SER A 135 -9.75 -3.09 16.93
CA SER A 135 -8.42 -2.70 16.46
C SER A 135 -8.26 -3.21 15.03
N ILE A 136 -7.97 -2.31 14.08
CA ILE A 136 -7.68 -2.70 12.70
C ILE A 136 -6.32 -3.37 12.71
N CYS A 137 -6.27 -4.65 12.33
CA CYS A 137 -5.01 -5.37 12.21
C CYS A 137 -4.28 -4.89 10.97
N ILE A 138 -2.98 -4.58 11.09
CA ILE A 138 -2.11 -4.29 9.94
C ILE A 138 -1.01 -5.34 9.91
N HIS A 139 -0.94 -6.08 8.83
CA HIS A 139 0.07 -7.10 8.58
C HIS A 139 1.28 -6.47 7.88
N CYS A 140 2.46 -6.74 8.43
CA CYS A 140 3.76 -6.41 7.88
C CYS A 140 4.61 -7.69 7.93
N ASP A 141 5.38 -7.98 6.90
CA ASP A 141 6.26 -9.16 6.85
C ASP A 141 7.59 -8.93 7.59
N CYS A 142 7.95 -7.66 7.85
CA CYS A 142 9.17 -7.30 8.54
C CYS A 142 9.04 -7.32 10.06
N GLN A 143 9.56 -8.38 10.68
CA GLN A 143 9.59 -8.52 12.14
C GLN A 143 10.33 -7.38 12.85
N ALA A 144 11.38 -6.82 12.24
CA ALA A 144 12.10 -5.69 12.80
C ALA A 144 11.23 -4.41 12.83
N ALA A 145 10.43 -4.16 11.78
CA ALA A 145 9.50 -3.05 11.74
C ALA A 145 8.35 -3.23 12.76
N ILE A 146 7.81 -4.46 12.88
CA ILE A 146 6.79 -4.80 13.88
C ILE A 146 7.32 -4.59 15.31
N ALA A 147 8.53 -5.08 15.59
CA ALA A 147 9.16 -4.92 16.90
C ALA A 147 9.39 -3.44 17.23
N CYS A 148 9.82 -2.64 16.25
CA CYS A 148 9.98 -1.20 16.40
C CYS A 148 8.65 -0.51 16.72
N ALA A 149 7.58 -0.83 15.99
CA ALA A 149 6.25 -0.25 16.18
C ALA A 149 5.63 -0.57 17.55
N ASN A 150 5.86 -1.79 18.07
CA ASN A 150 5.33 -2.21 19.37
C ASN A 150 6.14 -1.72 20.57
N ASN A 151 7.33 -1.15 20.36
CA ASN A 151 8.19 -0.74 21.44
C ASN A 151 7.76 0.60 22.03
N LYS A 152 7.05 0.58 23.16
CA LYS A 152 6.62 1.80 23.91
C LYS A 152 7.78 2.68 24.39
N ILE A 153 9.02 2.16 24.41
CA ILE A 153 10.24 2.85 24.83
C ILE A 153 10.90 3.58 23.64
N TYR A 154 10.35 3.50 22.43
CA TYR A 154 10.84 4.23 21.25
C TYR A 154 10.49 5.73 21.33
N HIS A 155 11.12 6.41 22.28
CA HIS A 155 11.06 7.85 22.48
C HIS A 155 11.89 8.57 21.40
N GLY A 156 11.37 8.78 20.19
CA GLY A 156 11.76 9.85 19.24
C GLY A 156 13.26 10.17 19.00
N LYS A 157 14.19 9.34 19.48
CA LYS A 157 15.64 9.59 19.53
C LYS A 157 16.38 8.85 18.42
N SER A 158 15.71 7.98 17.68
CA SER A 158 16.16 7.61 16.35
C SER A 158 15.81 8.75 15.37
N ARG A 159 16.54 9.86 15.47
CA ARG A 159 16.54 10.98 14.50
C ARG A 159 17.00 10.56 13.08
N HIS A 160 17.06 9.27 12.80
CA HIS A 160 17.53 8.69 11.54
C HIS A 160 16.43 8.03 10.72
N ILE A 161 15.20 7.94 11.24
CA ILE A 161 14.04 7.63 10.42
C ILE A 161 13.42 8.97 10.00
N PRO A 162 13.58 9.40 8.74
CA PRO A 162 13.00 10.64 8.21
C PRO A 162 11.46 10.63 8.16
#